data_AF-A0A9E4QJM6-F1
#
_entry.id   AF-A0A9E4QJM6-F1
#
_cell.length_a   1.000
_cell.length_b   1.000
_cell.length_c   1.000
_cell.angle_alpha   90.00
_cell.angle_beta   90.00
_cell.angle_gamma   90.00
#
_symmetry.space_group_name_H-M   'P 1'
#
loop_
_entity.id
_entity.type
_entity.pdbx_description
1 polymer ?
#
loop_
_entity_poly.entity_id
_entity_poly.type
_entity_poly.pdbx_seq_one_letter_code
_entity_poly.pdbx_strand_id
1 'polypeptide(L)'
;MERSKKIFVLGAAFVIALLAVTFFMADNFTSTTDAAGGGPEMILTVKTGGECDGSKCTVPLDGSFTLAVEIVAAPPDYILAQSFIEFGSDLIYKLTDTALEEFVWDDCTPSSIALRDQLEPTSVLHGCLTGIFEPFPVSNYVGNLIDLSMNCSSGESSTLVELLPFVAGQRTSGALFKDADQTEFIPKVSNLTINCGTGPPPATPTEAGPTEPPTITPTEGPTDVPTETPVPTVTPTPSLQLCGDVNASGTVDAVDALLILQVEAGLIASIDRLAKPGQADVNSDDNVDSRDAALIQQVVADLLAQDRLTC
;
A
#
# COMPACT_ATOMS: atom_id res chain seq x y z
N MET A 1 -17.66 -36.82 27.40
CA MET A 1 -16.72 -35.79 27.88
C MET A 1 -16.67 -34.76 26.76
N GLU A 2 -17.68 -33.90 26.76
CA GLU A 2 -18.16 -33.19 25.60
C GLU A 2 -18.47 -31.77 26.07
N ARG A 3 -17.54 -30.86 25.80
CA ARG A 3 -17.64 -29.39 25.85
C ARG A 3 -16.22 -28.84 25.83
N SER A 4 -15.82 -28.25 24.72
CA SER A 4 -14.87 -27.13 24.58
C SER A 4 -14.09 -27.23 23.27
N LYS A 5 -14.72 -26.87 22.14
CA LYS A 5 -14.06 -26.63 20.84
C LYS A 5 -14.87 -25.63 20.00
N LYS A 6 -15.11 -24.43 20.53
CA LYS A 6 -15.84 -23.36 19.81
C LYS A 6 -15.14 -22.00 19.78
N ILE A 7 -13.86 -21.89 20.10
CA ILE A 7 -13.24 -20.57 20.32
C ILE A 7 -12.20 -20.13 19.26
N PHE A 8 -11.70 -20.98 18.36
CA PHE A 8 -10.53 -20.58 17.55
C PHE A 8 -10.75 -20.27 16.05
N VAL A 9 -11.97 -20.45 15.51
CA VAL A 9 -12.23 -20.21 14.06
C VAL A 9 -12.82 -18.81 13.77
N LEU A 10 -13.12 -18.02 14.80
CA LEU A 10 -13.64 -16.65 14.59
C LEU A 10 -12.56 -15.62 14.23
N GLY A 11 -11.26 -15.90 14.33
CA GLY A 11 -10.22 -14.86 14.21
C GLY A 11 -10.07 -14.24 12.82
N ALA A 12 -9.99 -15.06 11.75
CA ALA A 12 -9.65 -14.55 10.42
C ALA A 12 -10.85 -13.98 9.66
N ALA A 13 -12.02 -14.61 9.74
CA ALA A 13 -13.25 -14.11 9.13
C ALA A 13 -13.76 -12.82 9.81
N PHE A 14 -13.43 -12.59 11.09
CA PHE A 14 -13.84 -11.40 11.82
C PHE A 14 -12.99 -10.18 11.48
N VAL A 15 -11.72 -10.33 11.07
CA VAL A 15 -10.88 -9.20 10.63
C VAL A 15 -11.32 -8.68 9.25
N ILE A 16 -11.69 -9.58 8.33
CA ILE A 16 -12.25 -9.19 7.02
C ILE A 16 -13.68 -8.65 7.19
N ALA A 17 -14.48 -9.21 8.11
CA ALA A 17 -15.79 -8.66 8.44
C ALA A 17 -15.69 -7.31 9.20
N LEU A 18 -14.69 -7.05 10.03
CA LEU A 18 -14.56 -5.75 10.71
C LEU A 18 -14.20 -4.62 9.73
N LEU A 19 -13.54 -4.95 8.61
CA LEU A 19 -13.29 -4.02 7.50
C LEU A 19 -14.45 -3.92 6.51
N ALA A 20 -15.32 -4.94 6.40
CA ALA A 20 -16.49 -4.93 5.53
C ALA A 20 -17.82 -4.57 6.22
N VAL A 21 -17.91 -4.63 7.55
CA VAL A 21 -19.14 -4.47 8.37
C VAL A 21 -19.16 -3.11 9.10
N THR A 22 -18.88 -2.05 8.36
CA THR A 22 -19.50 -0.73 8.59
C THR A 22 -20.49 -0.41 7.47
N PHE A 23 -21.26 -1.42 7.08
CA PHE A 23 -22.47 -1.28 6.26
C PHE A 23 -23.69 -1.51 7.17
N PHE A 24 -24.64 -0.57 7.11
CA PHE A 24 -25.92 -0.48 7.86
C PHE A 24 -25.84 0.12 9.27
N MET A 25 -25.96 1.45 9.34
CA MET A 25 -27.17 2.17 9.75
C MET A 25 -26.91 3.67 9.52
N ALA A 26 -27.59 4.25 8.52
CA ALA A 26 -27.52 5.68 8.25
C ALA A 26 -28.43 6.41 9.25
N ASP A 27 -27.84 6.95 10.31
CA ASP A 27 -28.47 8.01 11.10
C ASP A 27 -27.88 9.37 10.70
N ASN A 28 -28.77 10.35 10.55
CA ASN A 28 -28.51 11.70 10.05
C ASN A 28 -27.45 12.44 10.90
N PHE A 29 -26.19 12.35 10.51
CA PHE A 29 -25.15 13.26 11.02
C PHE A 29 -25.02 14.47 10.11
N THR A 30 -25.42 15.63 10.64
CA THR A 30 -25.11 16.92 10.03
C THR A 30 -23.60 17.17 10.14
N SER A 31 -22.89 16.97 9.04
CA SER A 31 -21.52 17.44 8.85
C SER A 31 -21.47 18.94 9.13
N THR A 32 -20.74 19.34 10.16
CA THR A 32 -20.46 20.74 10.45
C THR A 32 -19.16 21.10 9.75
N THR A 33 -19.27 21.47 8.47
CA THR A 33 -18.20 22.18 7.78
C THR A 33 -18.02 23.54 8.46
N ASP A 34 -16.77 23.94 8.64
CA ASP A 34 -16.31 25.27 9.05
C ASP A 34 -16.32 25.58 10.56
N ALA A 35 -15.21 25.21 11.22
CA ALA A 35 -14.72 26.01 12.33
C ALA A 35 -13.18 26.04 12.33
N ALA A 36 -12.63 27.24 12.45
CA ALA A 36 -11.23 27.52 12.77
C ALA A 36 -10.87 27.09 14.22
N GLY A 37 -11.18 25.83 14.58
CA GLY A 37 -10.87 25.21 15.87
C GLY A 37 -9.76 24.15 15.74
N GLY A 38 -9.04 23.90 16.83
CA GLY A 38 -7.92 22.95 16.92
C GLY A 38 -8.37 21.48 16.90
N GLY A 39 -8.91 21.04 15.77
CA GLY A 39 -9.19 19.63 15.48
C GLY A 39 -8.04 18.96 14.74
N PRO A 40 -8.18 17.67 14.41
CA PRO A 40 -7.18 16.96 13.63
C PRO A 40 -7.03 17.56 12.22
N GLU A 41 -5.85 17.41 11.65
CA GLU A 41 -5.45 18.00 10.37
C GLU A 41 -4.46 17.09 9.67
N MET A 42 -4.73 16.83 8.38
CA MET A 42 -3.83 16.15 7.47
C MET A 42 -3.58 17.05 6.25
N ILE A 43 -2.36 17.08 5.73
CA ILE A 43 -2.00 17.90 4.57
C ILE A 43 -1.26 17.09 3.51
N LEU A 44 -1.29 17.59 2.28
CA LEU A 44 -0.49 17.12 1.16
C LEU A 44 0.76 17.97 0.97
N THR A 45 1.90 17.32 0.79
CA THR A 45 3.20 17.97 0.51
C THR A 45 3.98 17.21 -0.55
N VAL A 46 4.87 17.87 -1.30
CA VAL A 46 5.84 17.19 -2.17
C VAL A 46 7.21 17.21 -1.49
N LYS A 47 7.76 16.03 -1.18
CA LYS A 47 9.01 15.89 -0.42
C LYS A 47 10.24 15.93 -1.32
N THR A 48 10.17 15.33 -2.49
CA THR A 48 11.28 15.26 -3.45
C THR A 48 10.77 15.35 -4.88
N GLY A 49 11.61 15.76 -5.83
CA GLY A 49 11.30 15.75 -7.26
C GLY A 49 10.44 16.92 -7.78
N GLY A 50 10.16 17.93 -6.95
CA GLY A 50 9.47 19.16 -7.35
C GLY A 50 9.81 20.35 -6.46
N GLU A 51 9.47 21.55 -6.92
CA GLU A 51 9.61 22.81 -6.19
C GLU A 51 8.22 23.36 -5.85
N CYS A 52 7.98 23.69 -4.58
CA CYS A 52 6.66 24.16 -4.12
C CYS A 52 6.70 25.59 -3.58
N ASP A 53 5.71 26.38 -3.97
CA ASP A 53 5.36 27.68 -3.39
C ASP A 53 3.94 27.60 -2.84
N GLY A 54 3.84 27.35 -1.52
CA GLY A 54 2.57 27.09 -0.84
C GLY A 54 1.88 25.84 -1.38
N SER A 55 0.64 25.98 -1.84
CA SER A 55 -0.18 24.86 -2.37
C SER A 55 0.06 24.57 -3.86
N LYS A 56 1.11 25.13 -4.46
CA LYS A 56 1.45 24.91 -5.87
C LYS A 56 2.84 24.34 -5.98
N CYS A 57 2.97 23.16 -6.59
CA CYS A 57 4.24 22.53 -6.87
C CYS A 57 4.48 22.43 -8.37
N THR A 58 5.75 22.52 -8.75
CA THR A 58 6.22 22.40 -10.12
C THR A 58 7.15 21.22 -10.23
N VAL A 59 6.87 20.32 -11.16
CA VAL A 59 7.63 19.09 -11.42
C VAL A 59 8.13 19.14 -12.87
N PRO A 60 9.42 18.82 -13.14
CA PRO A 60 9.94 18.75 -14.50
C PRO A 60 9.11 17.80 -15.39
N LEU A 61 9.12 18.03 -16.71
CA LEU A 61 8.46 17.13 -17.66
C LEU A 61 9.02 15.72 -17.52
N ASP A 62 8.15 14.71 -17.52
CA ASP A 62 8.48 13.30 -17.26
C ASP A 62 9.18 13.06 -15.90
N GLY A 63 9.16 14.06 -15.01
CA GLY A 63 9.74 14.00 -13.68
C GLY A 63 8.95 13.06 -12.76
N SER A 64 9.69 12.39 -11.87
CA SER A 64 9.13 11.67 -10.73
C SER A 64 9.26 12.51 -9.46
N PHE A 65 8.25 12.44 -8.61
CA PHE A 65 8.23 13.13 -7.32
C PHE A 65 7.61 12.24 -6.23
N THR A 66 7.89 12.58 -4.98
CA THR A 66 7.26 11.94 -3.82
C THR A 66 6.18 12.85 -3.27
N LEU A 67 4.92 12.43 -3.42
CA LEU A 67 3.77 13.04 -2.75
C LEU A 67 3.62 12.43 -1.36
N ALA A 68 3.47 13.24 -0.34
CA ALA A 68 3.33 12.80 1.04
C ALA A 68 2.01 13.27 1.64
N VAL A 69 1.45 12.43 2.52
CA VAL A 69 0.38 12.83 3.44
C VAL A 69 0.99 13.00 4.82
N GLU A 70 0.90 14.19 5.38
CA GLU A 70 1.39 14.50 6.71
C GLU A 70 0.23 14.71 7.68
N ILE A 71 0.29 14.05 8.84
CA ILE A 71 -0.57 14.34 9.98
C ILE A 71 0.03 15.55 10.70
N VAL A 72 -0.64 16.69 10.64
CA VAL A 72 -0.20 17.94 11.30
C VAL A 72 -0.77 18.05 12.71
N ALA A 73 -1.99 17.54 12.89
CA ALA A 73 -2.64 17.41 14.19
C ALA A 73 -3.44 16.11 14.21
N ALA A 74 -3.28 15.33 15.27
CA ALA A 74 -4.01 14.07 15.48
C ALA A 74 -4.96 14.21 16.69
N PRO A 75 -6.07 13.43 16.74
CA PRO A 75 -6.77 13.23 18.00
C PRO A 75 -5.86 12.45 18.96
N PRO A 76 -6.00 12.63 20.29
CA PRO A 76 -5.26 11.81 21.24
C PRO A 76 -5.67 10.34 21.12
N ASP A 77 -4.70 9.44 21.29
CA ASP A 77 -4.91 8.00 21.44
C ASP A 77 -5.70 7.33 20.29
N TYR A 78 -5.44 7.76 19.05
CA TYR A 78 -6.08 7.16 17.88
C TYR A 78 -5.47 5.79 17.56
N ILE A 79 -6.29 4.87 17.03
CA ILE A 79 -5.86 3.52 16.63
C ILE A 79 -5.84 3.35 15.11
N LEU A 80 -6.49 4.25 14.37
CA LEU A 80 -6.56 4.22 12.92
C LEU A 80 -6.35 5.61 12.33
N ALA A 81 -5.52 5.69 11.30
CA ALA A 81 -5.42 6.84 10.40
C ALA A 81 -5.67 6.35 8.96
N GLN A 82 -6.51 7.07 8.23
CA GLN A 82 -6.86 6.80 6.85
C GLN A 82 -6.73 8.07 6.02
N SER A 83 -6.26 7.95 4.79
CA SER A 83 -6.19 9.02 3.79
C SER A 83 -6.81 8.56 2.48
N PHE A 84 -7.49 9.47 1.79
CA PHE A 84 -8.04 9.22 0.45
C PHE A 84 -7.67 10.37 -0.48
N ILE A 85 -6.93 10.06 -1.53
CA ILE A 85 -6.34 11.05 -2.42
C ILE A 85 -6.92 10.88 -3.82
N GLU A 86 -7.38 11.96 -4.42
CA GLU A 86 -7.71 12.07 -5.85
C GLU A 86 -6.63 12.93 -6.52
N PHE A 87 -6.02 12.45 -7.60
CA PHE A 87 -4.83 13.09 -8.21
C PHE A 87 -4.92 13.32 -9.71
N GLY A 88 -6.11 13.17 -10.31
CA GLY A 88 -6.38 13.44 -11.73
C GLY A 88 -5.63 12.51 -12.71
N SER A 89 -5.88 12.68 -14.01
CA SER A 89 -5.36 11.79 -15.06
C SER A 89 -3.95 12.12 -15.54
N ASP A 90 -3.43 13.31 -15.22
CA ASP A 90 -2.09 13.72 -15.66
C ASP A 90 -0.97 13.24 -14.73
N LEU A 91 -1.34 12.62 -13.61
CA LEU A 91 -0.40 12.02 -12.67
C LEU A 91 -0.54 10.50 -12.71
N ILE A 92 0.60 9.82 -12.70
CA ILE A 92 0.70 8.37 -12.71
C ILE A 92 1.25 7.95 -11.35
N TYR A 93 0.39 7.35 -10.55
CA TYR A 93 0.79 6.72 -9.29
C TYR A 93 1.55 5.41 -9.57
N LYS A 94 2.74 5.28 -8.98
CA LYS A 94 3.57 4.07 -9.04
C LYS A 94 3.36 3.25 -7.78
N LEU A 95 2.70 2.11 -7.93
CA LEU A 95 2.51 1.15 -6.85
C LEU A 95 3.87 0.54 -6.45
N THR A 96 4.09 0.44 -5.15
CA THR A 96 5.15 -0.40 -4.57
C THR A 96 4.69 -1.86 -4.46
N ASP A 97 5.63 -2.77 -4.16
CA ASP A 97 5.35 -4.20 -4.05
C ASP A 97 4.42 -4.48 -2.86
N THR A 98 4.58 -3.73 -1.76
CA THR A 98 3.71 -3.85 -0.58
C THR A 98 3.20 -2.50 -0.08
N ALA A 99 2.00 -2.48 0.50
CA ALA A 99 1.45 -1.25 1.10
C ALA A 99 2.35 -0.69 2.20
N LEU A 100 3.01 -1.56 2.98
CA LEU A 100 3.91 -1.16 4.07
C LEU A 100 5.11 -0.33 3.60
N GLU A 101 5.57 -0.51 2.36
CA GLU A 101 6.68 0.29 1.80
C GLU A 101 6.32 1.76 1.58
N GLU A 102 5.02 2.08 1.52
CA GLU A 102 4.53 3.45 1.37
C GLU A 102 4.28 4.11 2.72
N PHE A 103 4.10 3.36 3.81
CA PHE A 103 3.92 3.91 5.14
C PHE A 103 5.26 4.31 5.76
N VAL A 104 5.34 5.58 6.19
CA VAL A 104 6.49 6.12 6.96
C VAL A 104 6.15 6.23 8.45
N TRP A 105 4.90 5.98 8.80
CA TRP A 105 4.41 5.98 10.17
C TRP A 105 4.92 4.75 10.95
N ASP A 106 5.81 4.97 11.92
CA ASP A 106 6.46 3.90 12.70
C ASP A 106 5.49 3.01 13.50
N ASP A 107 4.31 3.50 13.90
CA ASP A 107 3.32 2.65 14.60
C ASP A 107 2.57 1.74 13.61
N CYS A 108 2.66 2.01 12.31
CA CYS A 108 2.22 1.12 11.25
C CYS A 108 3.25 -0.02 11.03
N THR A 109 3.46 -0.81 12.07
CA THR A 109 4.45 -1.90 12.11
C THR A 109 3.97 -3.15 11.36
N PRO A 110 4.80 -4.20 11.16
CA PRO A 110 4.33 -5.50 10.67
C PRO A 110 3.25 -6.18 11.53
N SER A 111 3.02 -5.72 12.77
CA SER A 111 1.91 -6.18 13.62
C SER A 111 0.61 -5.37 13.45
N SER A 112 0.68 -4.29 12.67
CA SER A 112 -0.43 -3.45 12.25
C SER A 112 -1.08 -4.01 10.98
N ILE A 113 -2.25 -3.49 10.60
CA ILE A 113 -2.83 -3.73 9.27
C ILE A 113 -2.65 -2.46 8.46
N ALA A 114 -1.74 -2.52 7.49
CA ALA A 114 -1.65 -1.54 6.42
C ALA A 114 -2.57 -1.96 5.27
N LEU A 115 -3.40 -1.04 4.81
CA LEU A 115 -4.30 -1.21 3.69
C LEU A 115 -3.94 -0.19 2.61
N ARG A 116 -3.92 -0.67 1.38
CA ARG A 116 -3.87 0.12 0.16
C ARG A 116 -4.96 -0.39 -0.77
N ASP A 117 -5.76 0.51 -1.30
CA ASP A 117 -6.72 0.20 -2.35
C ASP A 117 -6.74 1.30 -3.40
N GLN A 118 -6.61 0.93 -4.67
CA GLN A 118 -6.70 1.85 -5.80
C GLN A 118 -8.08 1.69 -6.43
N LEU A 119 -9.04 2.48 -5.93
CA LEU A 119 -10.45 2.38 -6.35
C LEU A 119 -10.64 2.75 -7.82
N GLU A 120 -9.90 3.75 -8.29
CA GLU A 120 -9.90 4.21 -9.68
C GLU A 120 -8.46 4.54 -10.13
N PRO A 121 -8.19 4.64 -11.44
CA PRO A 121 -6.84 4.99 -11.93
C PRO A 121 -6.29 6.31 -11.38
N THR A 122 -7.16 7.18 -10.86
CA THR A 122 -6.84 8.54 -10.39
C THR A 122 -7.09 8.75 -8.90
N SER A 123 -7.36 7.68 -8.15
CA SER A 123 -7.57 7.76 -6.71
C SER A 123 -6.89 6.62 -5.96
N VAL A 124 -6.46 6.89 -4.73
CA VAL A 124 -5.87 5.87 -3.86
C VAL A 124 -6.32 6.08 -2.42
N LEU A 125 -6.66 4.97 -1.77
CA LEU A 125 -6.99 4.86 -0.36
C LEU A 125 -5.83 4.20 0.36
N HIS A 126 -5.42 4.81 1.48
CA HIS A 126 -4.48 4.22 2.42
C HIS A 126 -5.10 4.24 3.81
N GLY A 127 -4.90 3.19 4.57
CA GLY A 127 -5.30 3.13 5.96
C GLY A 127 -4.33 2.28 6.75
N CYS A 128 -4.09 2.66 7.99
CA CYS A 128 -3.36 1.79 8.90
C CYS A 128 -4.01 1.72 10.28
N LEU A 129 -4.16 0.49 10.77
CA LEU A 129 -4.68 0.17 12.10
C LEU A 129 -3.52 -0.33 12.96
N THR A 130 -3.25 0.36 14.07
CA THR A 130 -2.09 0.14 14.98
C THR A 130 -2.00 -1.27 15.60
N GLY A 131 -3.05 -2.09 15.52
CA GLY A 131 -3.02 -3.49 15.93
C GLY A 131 -4.32 -4.22 15.61
N ILE A 132 -4.30 -5.56 15.71
CA ILE A 132 -5.44 -6.43 15.33
C ILE A 132 -6.14 -7.10 16.51
N PHE A 133 -5.60 -6.93 17.72
CA PHE A 133 -6.14 -7.53 18.94
C PHE A 133 -6.38 -6.44 19.99
N GLU A 134 -7.49 -6.56 20.71
CA GLU A 134 -7.77 -5.70 21.86
C GLU A 134 -6.88 -6.07 23.07
N PRO A 135 -6.41 -5.08 23.84
CA PRO A 135 -6.56 -3.64 23.58
C PRO A 135 -5.68 -3.18 22.41
N PHE A 136 -6.26 -2.42 21.49
CA PHE A 136 -5.53 -1.86 20.35
C PHE A 136 -4.44 -0.89 20.85
N PRO A 137 -3.19 -1.00 20.39
CA PRO A 137 -2.16 -0.01 20.70
C PRO A 137 -2.62 1.37 20.25
N VAL A 138 -2.62 2.37 21.13
CA VAL A 138 -2.99 3.73 20.74
C VAL A 138 -1.77 4.47 20.19
N SER A 139 -2.00 5.40 19.26
CA SER A 139 -0.98 6.27 18.68
C SER A 139 -1.28 7.73 18.98
N ASN A 140 -0.20 8.51 19.06
CA ASN A 140 -0.21 9.96 19.13
C ASN A 140 0.72 10.55 18.07
N TYR A 141 0.98 9.78 17.00
CA TYR A 141 1.93 10.15 15.97
C TYR A 141 1.44 11.38 15.17
N VAL A 142 2.37 12.30 14.95
CA VAL A 142 2.22 13.51 14.14
C VAL A 142 3.49 13.59 13.30
N GLY A 143 3.32 13.68 11.98
CA GLY A 143 4.43 13.55 11.04
C GLY A 143 3.98 12.93 9.73
N ASN A 144 4.93 12.35 8.99
CA ASN A 144 4.69 11.80 7.68
C ASN A 144 4.00 10.43 7.75
N LEU A 145 2.77 10.35 7.26
CA LEU A 145 1.97 9.12 7.28
C LEU A 145 2.38 8.18 6.14
N ILE A 146 2.36 8.67 4.90
CA ILE A 146 2.67 7.90 3.69
C ILE A 146 3.50 8.71 2.68
N ASP A 147 4.38 8.03 1.95
CA ASP A 147 5.13 8.54 0.81
C ASP A 147 4.70 7.80 -0.48
N LEU A 148 4.14 8.53 -1.44
CA LEU A 148 3.65 8.02 -2.72
C LEU A 148 4.59 8.44 -3.85
N SER A 149 5.05 7.46 -4.62
CA SER A 149 5.83 7.72 -5.82
C SER A 149 4.89 8.09 -6.98
N MET A 150 5.04 9.30 -7.50
CA MET A 150 4.21 9.85 -8.57
C MET A 150 5.08 10.23 -9.77
N ASN A 151 4.50 10.13 -10.97
CA ASN A 151 5.09 10.61 -12.21
C ASN A 151 4.15 11.60 -12.90
N CYS A 152 4.72 12.63 -13.52
CA CYS A 152 3.99 13.44 -14.49
C CYS A 152 3.77 12.65 -15.79
N SER A 153 2.61 12.86 -16.42
CA SER A 153 2.37 12.40 -17.79
C SER A 153 3.23 13.19 -18.80
N SER A 154 3.39 12.65 -20.01
CA SER A 154 4.19 13.27 -21.07
C SER A 154 3.44 14.46 -21.67
N GLY A 155 3.37 15.57 -20.95
CA GLY A 155 2.73 16.81 -21.39
C GLY A 155 2.85 17.91 -20.34
N GLU A 156 2.80 19.17 -20.80
CA GLU A 156 2.57 20.27 -19.89
C GLU A 156 1.12 20.21 -19.39
N SER A 157 0.95 20.10 -18.08
CA SER A 157 -0.36 20.00 -17.45
C SER A 157 -0.36 20.62 -16.07
N SER A 158 -1.56 20.92 -15.58
CA SER A 158 -1.79 21.40 -14.22
C SER A 158 -2.94 20.59 -13.65
N THR A 159 -2.67 19.80 -12.61
CA THR A 159 -3.65 18.91 -11.99
C THR A 159 -3.82 19.24 -10.52
N LEU A 160 -5.08 19.29 -10.09
CA LEU A 160 -5.43 19.40 -8.68
C LEU A 160 -5.36 18.01 -8.04
N VAL A 161 -4.62 17.92 -6.95
CA VAL A 161 -4.55 16.77 -6.06
C VAL A 161 -5.30 17.12 -4.79
N GLU A 162 -6.31 16.32 -4.45
CA GLU A 162 -7.20 16.56 -3.34
C GLU A 162 -7.09 15.42 -2.32
N LEU A 163 -6.76 15.77 -1.07
CA LEU A 163 -7.00 14.89 0.06
C LEU A 163 -8.44 15.13 0.48
N LEU A 164 -9.31 14.13 0.35
CA LEU A 164 -10.74 14.30 0.59
C LEU A 164 -11.11 13.83 1.99
N PRO A 165 -11.94 14.58 2.73
CA PRO A 165 -12.38 14.16 4.06
C PRO A 165 -13.40 13.03 3.93
N PHE A 166 -13.49 12.17 4.95
CA PHE A 166 -14.60 11.22 5.02
C PHE A 166 -15.93 11.94 5.22
N VAL A 167 -16.93 11.53 4.44
CA VAL A 167 -18.29 12.09 4.49
C VAL A 167 -19.29 10.95 4.61
N ALA A 168 -19.78 10.75 5.84
CA ALA A 168 -20.77 9.73 6.14
C ALA A 168 -22.00 9.82 5.21
N GLY A 169 -22.35 8.69 4.60
CA GLY A 169 -23.51 8.57 3.70
C GLY A 169 -23.30 9.10 2.27
N GLN A 170 -22.19 9.78 1.97
CA GLN A 170 -21.85 10.19 0.60
C GLN A 170 -20.75 9.33 0.01
N ARG A 171 -19.71 9.02 0.79
CA ARG A 171 -18.56 8.23 0.36
C ARG A 171 -18.28 7.15 1.39
N THR A 172 -17.87 5.97 0.93
CA THR A 172 -17.37 4.90 1.79
C THR A 172 -15.90 5.10 2.16
N SER A 173 -15.24 6.09 1.55
CA SER A 173 -13.80 6.34 1.67
C SER A 173 -13.53 7.83 1.90
N GLY A 174 -12.48 8.13 2.65
CA GLY A 174 -12.06 9.50 2.94
C GLY A 174 -11.01 9.57 4.04
N ALA A 175 -10.37 10.72 4.21
CA ALA A 175 -9.46 10.95 5.32
C ALA A 175 -10.24 10.95 6.65
N LEU A 176 -9.79 10.13 7.61
CA LEU A 176 -10.39 10.03 8.95
C LEU A 176 -9.40 9.46 9.95
N PHE A 177 -9.68 9.69 11.23
CA PHE A 177 -9.09 8.97 12.35
C PHE A 177 -10.17 8.19 13.11
N LYS A 178 -9.78 7.11 13.80
CA LYS A 178 -10.61 6.46 14.84
C LYS A 178 -9.83 6.27 16.12
N ASP A 179 -10.47 6.45 17.27
CA ASP A 179 -9.93 6.08 18.58
C ASP A 179 -10.28 4.63 18.97
N ALA A 180 -9.82 4.20 20.15
CA ALA A 180 -10.08 2.87 20.69
C ALA A 180 -11.58 2.59 20.91
N ASP A 181 -12.40 3.62 21.12
CA ASP A 181 -13.85 3.54 21.26
C ASP A 181 -14.58 3.59 19.89
N GLN A 182 -13.82 3.55 18.78
CA GLN A 182 -14.31 3.67 17.40
C GLN A 182 -14.95 5.03 17.09
N THR A 183 -14.68 6.07 17.89
CA THR A 183 -15.13 7.43 17.61
C THR A 183 -14.38 7.95 16.39
N GLU A 184 -15.13 8.42 15.38
CA GLU A 184 -14.55 8.96 14.16
C GLU A 184 -14.22 10.44 14.32
N PHE A 185 -13.02 10.82 13.89
CA PHE A 185 -12.60 12.21 13.82
C PHE A 185 -12.26 12.57 12.38
N ILE A 186 -12.96 13.56 11.83
CA ILE A 186 -12.75 14.02 10.45
C ILE A 186 -11.67 15.11 10.46
N PRO A 187 -10.49 14.86 9.86
CA PRO A 187 -9.45 15.87 9.79
C PRO A 187 -9.83 16.99 8.84
N LYS A 188 -9.29 18.18 9.12
CA LYS A 188 -9.11 19.18 8.06
C LYS A 188 -8.11 18.64 7.05
N VAL A 189 -8.38 18.87 5.79
CA VAL A 189 -7.58 18.36 4.68
C VAL A 189 -7.16 19.50 3.76
N SER A 190 -6.00 19.37 3.12
CA SER A 190 -5.51 20.32 2.14
C SER A 190 -5.59 19.79 0.71
N ASN A 191 -5.47 20.69 -0.26
CA ASN A 191 -5.29 20.35 -1.66
C ASN A 191 -3.96 20.94 -2.17
N LEU A 192 -3.50 20.39 -3.28
CA LEU A 192 -2.24 20.76 -3.90
C LEU A 192 -2.42 20.82 -5.41
N THR A 193 -1.89 21.85 -6.06
CA THR A 193 -1.83 21.91 -7.53
C THR A 193 -0.44 21.47 -7.98
N ILE A 194 -0.37 20.44 -8.82
CA ILE A 194 0.88 19.97 -9.45
C ILE A 194 0.92 20.47 -10.89
N ASN A 195 1.95 21.25 -11.22
CA ASN A 195 2.25 21.66 -12.58
C ASN A 195 3.35 20.76 -13.14
N CYS A 196 2.98 19.93 -14.11
CA CYS A 196 3.92 19.11 -14.85
C CYS A 196 4.46 19.89 -16.05
N GLY A 197 5.77 19.85 -16.27
CA GLY A 197 6.38 20.31 -17.52
C GLY A 197 6.65 21.81 -17.64
N THR A 198 6.19 22.65 -16.71
CA THR A 198 6.74 24.01 -16.61
C THR A 198 8.13 23.88 -16.01
N GLY A 199 9.16 23.70 -16.86
CA GLY A 199 10.54 23.76 -16.39
C GLY A 199 10.75 25.01 -15.54
N PRO A 200 11.66 24.99 -14.55
CA PRO A 200 11.94 26.16 -13.73
C PRO A 200 12.13 27.36 -14.68
N PRO A 201 11.52 28.53 -14.38
CA PRO A 201 11.61 29.69 -15.25
C PRO A 201 13.08 29.86 -15.64
N PRO A 202 13.41 29.94 -16.96
CA PRO A 202 14.78 29.88 -17.44
C PRO A 202 15.65 30.74 -16.54
N ALA A 203 16.62 30.12 -15.85
CA ALA A 203 17.43 30.81 -14.86
C ALA A 203 17.90 32.11 -15.50
N THR A 204 17.49 33.25 -14.92
CA THR A 204 17.90 34.54 -15.44
C THR A 204 19.42 34.53 -15.45
N PRO A 205 20.07 34.74 -16.62
CA PRO A 205 21.49 34.51 -16.76
C PRO A 205 22.22 35.34 -15.70
N THR A 206 22.77 34.64 -14.71
CA THR A 206 23.64 35.25 -13.71
C THR A 206 24.92 35.60 -14.44
N GLU A 207 25.21 36.89 -14.51
CA GLU A 207 26.36 37.46 -15.19
C GLU A 207 27.63 36.71 -14.77
N ALA A 208 28.24 36.00 -15.72
CA ALA A 208 29.38 35.12 -15.47
C ALA A 208 30.59 35.95 -15.01
N GLY A 209 31.01 35.73 -13.76
CA GLY A 209 32.35 36.10 -13.30
C GLY A 209 33.44 35.32 -14.08
N PRO A 210 34.67 35.85 -14.17
CA PRO A 210 35.71 35.34 -15.04
C PRO A 210 36.06 33.87 -14.73
N THR A 211 35.90 33.04 -15.76
CA THR A 211 36.19 31.62 -15.80
C THR A 211 37.70 31.35 -15.74
N GLU A 212 38.14 30.58 -14.75
CA GLU A 212 39.49 30.03 -14.72
C GLU A 212 39.69 28.94 -15.80
N PRO A 213 40.90 28.81 -16.37
CA PRO A 213 41.19 27.94 -17.50
C PRO A 213 41.04 26.45 -17.15
N PRO A 214 40.57 25.62 -18.11
CA PRO A 214 40.33 24.19 -17.87
C PRO A 214 41.64 23.43 -17.69
N THR A 215 41.69 22.62 -16.62
CA THR A 215 42.74 21.61 -16.42
C THR A 215 42.36 20.36 -17.22
N ILE A 216 43.23 19.98 -18.14
CA ILE A 216 43.13 18.79 -18.99
C ILE A 216 43.38 17.51 -18.18
N THR A 217 42.34 16.68 -18.02
CA THR A 217 42.45 15.34 -17.42
C THR A 217 42.78 14.31 -18.51
N PRO A 218 43.72 13.37 -18.29
CA PRO A 218 44.12 12.38 -19.30
C PRO A 218 42.99 11.39 -19.62
N THR A 219 42.77 11.14 -20.90
CA THR A 219 41.87 10.12 -21.44
C THR A 219 42.50 8.73 -21.30
N GLU A 220 41.88 7.86 -20.50
CA GLU A 220 42.25 6.44 -20.45
C GLU A 220 41.83 5.69 -21.72
N GLY A 221 42.69 4.78 -22.16
CA GLY A 221 42.57 4.06 -23.44
C GLY A 221 41.48 2.98 -23.47
N PRO A 222 41.16 2.48 -24.68
CA PRO A 222 40.13 1.47 -24.87
C PRO A 222 40.53 0.17 -24.15
N THR A 223 39.71 -0.24 -23.19
CA THR A 223 39.82 -1.55 -22.52
C THR A 223 39.14 -2.59 -23.40
N ASP A 224 39.87 -3.64 -23.76
CA ASP A 224 39.37 -4.76 -24.56
C ASP A 224 38.15 -5.40 -23.90
N VAL A 225 37.04 -5.45 -24.66
CA VAL A 225 35.79 -6.06 -24.21
C VAL A 225 35.98 -7.59 -24.24
N PRO A 226 35.87 -8.29 -23.09
CA PRO A 226 36.01 -9.73 -23.06
C PRO A 226 34.89 -10.39 -23.87
N THR A 227 35.26 -11.28 -24.78
CA THR A 227 34.32 -12.10 -25.55
C THR A 227 33.62 -13.06 -24.60
N GLU A 228 32.30 -12.90 -24.45
CA GLU A 228 31.50 -13.74 -23.58
C GLU A 228 31.55 -15.21 -24.03
N THR A 229 31.98 -16.07 -23.10
CA THR A 229 31.90 -17.52 -23.27
C THR A 229 30.42 -17.91 -23.20
N PRO A 230 29.89 -18.71 -24.15
CA PRO A 230 28.49 -19.12 -24.11
C PRO A 230 28.18 -19.82 -22.78
N VAL A 231 27.29 -19.21 -22.00
CA VAL A 231 26.80 -19.78 -20.75
C VAL A 231 26.11 -21.11 -21.08
N PRO A 232 26.48 -22.23 -20.42
CA PRO A 232 25.83 -23.50 -20.68
C PRO A 232 24.31 -23.34 -20.45
N THR A 233 23.52 -23.71 -21.45
CA THR A 233 22.06 -23.75 -21.34
C THR A 233 21.71 -24.75 -20.23
N VAL A 234 21.31 -24.23 -19.07
CA VAL A 234 20.78 -25.05 -17.98
C VAL A 234 19.56 -25.80 -18.49
N THR A 235 19.67 -27.12 -18.52
CA THR A 235 18.51 -27.98 -18.73
C THR A 235 17.62 -27.81 -17.51
N PRO A 236 16.35 -27.39 -17.64
CA PRO A 236 15.47 -27.20 -16.50
C PRO A 236 15.40 -28.51 -15.72
N THR A 237 15.83 -28.47 -14.47
CA THR A 237 15.61 -29.59 -13.56
C THR A 237 14.10 -29.67 -13.36
N PRO A 238 13.47 -30.84 -13.55
CA PRO A 238 12.03 -30.97 -13.31
C PRO A 238 11.74 -30.48 -11.90
N SER A 239 10.95 -29.41 -11.79
CA SER A 239 10.54 -28.86 -10.50
C SER A 239 9.74 -29.95 -9.78
N LEU A 240 10.20 -30.36 -8.61
CA LEU A 240 9.42 -31.23 -7.74
C LEU A 240 8.08 -30.56 -7.48
N GLN A 241 7.00 -31.25 -7.86
CA GLN A 241 5.64 -30.83 -7.60
C GLN A 241 5.41 -30.89 -6.08
N LEU A 242 5.42 -29.73 -5.43
CA LEU A 242 5.32 -29.58 -3.99
C LEU A 242 3.84 -29.40 -3.59
N CYS A 243 3.27 -30.33 -2.82
CA CYS A 243 1.87 -30.22 -2.37
C CYS A 243 1.73 -28.97 -1.48
N GLY A 244 0.74 -28.11 -1.78
CA GLY A 244 0.55 -26.80 -1.17
C GLY A 244 1.15 -25.59 -1.90
N ASP A 245 1.96 -25.75 -2.96
CA ASP A 245 2.60 -24.65 -3.73
C ASP A 245 1.65 -24.06 -4.80
N VAL A 246 0.50 -23.54 -4.36
CA VAL A 246 -0.61 -23.17 -5.26
C VAL A 246 -0.25 -22.07 -6.27
N ASN A 247 0.77 -21.25 -5.97
CA ASN A 247 1.26 -20.17 -6.84
C ASN A 247 2.47 -20.56 -7.72
N ALA A 248 2.95 -21.80 -7.66
CA ALA A 248 4.10 -22.31 -8.42
C ALA A 248 5.42 -21.56 -8.17
N SER A 249 5.59 -20.94 -6.99
CA SER A 249 6.84 -20.30 -6.58
C SER A 249 7.97 -21.29 -6.32
N GLY A 250 7.63 -22.56 -6.06
CA GLY A 250 8.59 -23.60 -5.68
C GLY A 250 8.84 -23.69 -4.18
N THR A 251 8.12 -22.90 -3.38
CA THR A 251 8.09 -22.95 -1.91
C THR A 251 6.64 -23.07 -1.44
N VAL A 252 6.41 -23.63 -0.24
CA VAL A 252 5.09 -23.60 0.41
C VAL A 252 5.17 -22.63 1.57
N ASP A 253 4.47 -21.51 1.45
CA ASP A 253 4.48 -20.42 2.43
C ASP A 253 3.06 -19.87 2.73
N ALA A 254 2.99 -18.77 3.49
CA ALA A 254 1.73 -18.16 3.88
C ALA A 254 0.96 -17.55 2.70
N VAL A 255 1.63 -17.24 1.58
CA VAL A 255 1.00 -16.74 0.36
C VAL A 255 0.11 -17.82 -0.25
N ASP A 256 0.54 -19.08 -0.22
CA ASP A 256 -0.26 -20.19 -0.74
C ASP A 256 -1.57 -20.37 0.06
N ALA A 257 -1.48 -20.33 1.39
CA ALA A 257 -2.64 -20.37 2.25
C ALA A 257 -3.59 -19.19 2.02
N LEU A 258 -3.05 -17.99 1.82
CA LEU A 258 -3.86 -16.80 1.54
C LEU A 258 -4.63 -16.92 0.21
N LEU A 259 -4.00 -17.48 -0.83
CA LEU A 259 -4.66 -17.68 -2.13
C LEU A 259 -5.84 -18.65 -2.03
N ILE A 260 -5.73 -19.72 -1.24
CA ILE A 260 -6.84 -20.62 -0.96
C ILE A 260 -7.99 -19.88 -0.27
N LEU A 261 -7.69 -19.08 0.77
CA LEU A 261 -8.70 -18.28 1.46
C LEU A 261 -9.37 -17.25 0.55
N GLN A 262 -8.63 -16.65 -0.38
CA GLN A 262 -9.19 -15.72 -1.38
C GLN A 262 -10.12 -16.41 -2.37
N VAL A 263 -9.83 -17.66 -2.77
CA VAL A 263 -10.73 -18.47 -3.60
C VAL A 263 -12.01 -18.81 -2.83
N GLU A 264 -11.90 -19.29 -1.59
CA GLU A 264 -13.07 -19.61 -0.73
C GLU A 264 -13.94 -18.38 -0.46
N ALA A 265 -13.32 -17.20 -0.28
CA ALA A 265 -14.01 -15.93 -0.10
C ALA A 265 -14.64 -15.36 -1.39
N GLY A 266 -14.38 -15.97 -2.55
CA GLY A 266 -14.87 -15.49 -3.85
C GLY A 266 -14.16 -14.25 -4.38
N LEU A 267 -13.02 -13.86 -3.80
CA LEU A 267 -12.18 -12.77 -4.31
C LEU A 267 -11.42 -13.19 -5.57
N ILE A 268 -11.04 -14.47 -5.65
CA ILE A 268 -10.57 -15.12 -6.88
C ILE A 268 -11.71 -15.94 -7.45
N ALA A 269 -12.17 -15.57 -8.65
CA ALA A 269 -13.40 -16.09 -9.26
C ALA A 269 -13.45 -17.62 -9.47
N SER A 270 -12.31 -18.31 -9.52
CA SER A 270 -12.23 -19.78 -9.60
C SER A 270 -10.83 -20.25 -9.18
N ILE A 271 -10.77 -21.45 -8.59
CA ILE A 271 -9.52 -22.17 -8.31
C ILE A 271 -8.66 -22.37 -9.56
N ASP A 272 -9.28 -22.46 -10.75
CA ASP A 272 -8.59 -22.62 -12.04
C ASP A 272 -7.70 -21.41 -12.41
N ARG A 273 -7.84 -20.29 -11.69
CA ARG A 273 -6.99 -19.11 -11.87
C ARG A 273 -5.67 -19.19 -11.09
N LEU A 274 -5.52 -20.17 -10.21
CA LEU A 274 -4.25 -20.44 -9.54
C LEU A 274 -3.26 -21.08 -10.52
N ALA A 275 -1.96 -20.92 -10.27
CA ALA A 275 -0.93 -21.47 -11.14
C ALA A 275 -0.95 -23.01 -11.14
N LYS A 276 -1.27 -23.62 -9.99
CA LYS A 276 -1.37 -25.07 -9.81
C LYS A 276 -2.57 -25.44 -8.94
N PRO A 277 -3.81 -25.43 -9.49
CA PRO A 277 -5.02 -25.73 -8.72
C PRO A 277 -5.00 -27.13 -8.06
N GLY A 278 -4.39 -28.12 -8.71
CA GLY A 278 -4.25 -29.49 -8.18
C GLY A 278 -3.30 -29.62 -6.99
N GLN A 279 -2.69 -28.53 -6.51
CA GLN A 279 -1.89 -28.52 -5.28
C GLN A 279 -2.61 -27.86 -4.10
N ALA A 280 -3.84 -27.38 -4.29
CA ALA A 280 -4.58 -26.63 -3.28
C ALA A 280 -5.39 -27.51 -2.33
N ASP A 281 -5.87 -28.69 -2.77
CA ASP A 281 -6.46 -29.69 -1.89
C ASP A 281 -5.32 -30.51 -1.26
N VAL A 282 -4.83 -30.06 -0.10
CA VAL A 282 -3.66 -30.65 0.57
C VAL A 282 -4.04 -31.76 1.55
N ASN A 283 -5.33 -32.04 1.67
CA ASN A 283 -5.87 -33.08 2.55
C ASN A 283 -6.59 -34.21 1.79
N SER A 284 -6.71 -34.06 0.46
CA SER A 284 -7.35 -35.00 -0.47
C SER A 284 -8.81 -35.31 -0.12
N ASP A 285 -9.58 -34.32 0.32
CA ASP A 285 -11.03 -34.45 0.54
C ASP A 285 -11.91 -33.98 -0.64
N ASP A 286 -11.28 -33.70 -1.78
CA ASP A 286 -11.87 -33.19 -3.02
C ASP A 286 -12.49 -31.78 -2.89
N ASN A 287 -12.24 -31.08 -1.78
CA ASN A 287 -12.61 -29.68 -1.59
C ASN A 287 -11.35 -28.84 -1.40
N VAL A 288 -11.39 -27.59 -1.88
CA VAL A 288 -10.37 -26.60 -1.59
C VAL A 288 -11.00 -25.53 -0.73
N ASP A 289 -10.73 -25.56 0.58
CA ASP A 289 -11.35 -24.67 1.56
C ASP A 289 -10.36 -24.20 2.65
N SER A 290 -10.87 -23.50 3.66
CA SER A 290 -10.06 -22.96 4.77
C SER A 290 -9.27 -24.03 5.55
N ARG A 291 -9.64 -25.32 5.45
CA ARG A 291 -8.89 -26.42 6.08
C ARG A 291 -7.56 -26.64 5.38
N ASP A 292 -7.53 -26.55 4.05
CA ASP A 292 -6.30 -26.67 3.28
C ASP A 292 -5.33 -25.54 3.59
N ALA A 293 -5.86 -24.31 3.63
CA ALA A 293 -5.10 -23.14 4.05
C ALA A 293 -4.54 -23.31 5.47
N ALA A 294 -5.32 -23.85 6.41
CA ALA A 294 -4.88 -24.10 7.77
C ALA A 294 -3.80 -25.20 7.89
N LEU A 295 -3.81 -26.19 7.00
CA LEU A 295 -2.77 -27.22 6.92
C LEU A 295 -1.47 -26.65 6.35
N ILE A 296 -1.55 -25.81 5.31
CA ILE A 296 -0.40 -25.07 4.79
C ILE A 296 0.21 -24.19 5.89
N GLN A 297 -0.61 -23.43 6.64
CA GLN A 297 -0.11 -22.61 7.75
C GLN A 297 0.55 -23.44 8.85
N GLN A 298 0.07 -24.67 9.13
CA GLN A 298 0.74 -25.58 10.07
C GLN A 298 2.09 -26.06 9.55
N VAL A 299 2.24 -26.28 8.24
CA VAL A 299 3.54 -26.59 7.63
C VAL A 299 4.50 -25.41 7.75
N VAL A 300 4.04 -24.20 7.43
CA VAL A 300 4.85 -22.96 7.52
C VAL A 300 5.29 -22.66 8.95
N ALA A 301 4.48 -23.04 9.94
CA ALA A 301 4.80 -22.90 11.36
C ALA A 301 5.61 -24.07 11.93
N ASP A 302 6.10 -25.01 11.10
CA ASP A 302 6.80 -26.24 11.50
C ASP A 302 6.01 -27.12 12.50
N LEU A 303 4.68 -27.03 12.50
CA LEU A 303 3.79 -27.85 13.33
C LEU A 303 3.40 -29.15 12.64
N LEU A 304 3.50 -29.19 11.30
CA LEU A 304 3.23 -30.34 10.46
C LEU A 304 4.37 -30.48 9.44
N ALA A 305 4.89 -31.68 9.24
CA ALA A 305 5.87 -31.91 8.19
C ALA A 305 5.21 -31.86 6.81
N GLN A 306 5.89 -31.26 5.83
CA GLN A 306 5.34 -31.07 4.49
C GLN A 306 5.00 -32.38 3.76
N ASP A 307 5.72 -33.46 4.06
CA ASP A 307 5.45 -34.81 3.52
C ASP A 307 4.16 -35.45 4.06
N ARG A 308 3.47 -34.77 4.99
CA ARG A 308 2.17 -35.17 5.53
C ARG A 308 1.00 -34.57 4.75
N LEU A 309 1.26 -33.63 3.84
CA LEU A 309 0.25 -33.13 2.90
C LEU A 309 0.02 -34.14 1.79
N THR A 310 -1.22 -34.23 1.30
CA THR A 310 -1.60 -35.12 0.21
C THR A 310 -2.31 -34.33 -0.89
N CYS A 311 -1.68 -34.33 -2.06
CA CYS A 311 -2.14 -33.89 -3.37
C CYS A 311 -1.78 -35.04 -4.35
#